data_AF-A0A0B1SUE5-F1
#
_entry.id   AF-A0A0B1SUE5-F1
#
_cell.length_a   1.000
_cell.length_b   1.000
_cell.length_c   1.000
_cell.angle_alpha   90.00
_cell.angle_beta   90.00
_cell.angle_gamma   90.00
#
_symmetry.space_group_name_H-M   'P 1'
#
loop_
_entity.id
_entity.type
_entity.pdbx_description
1 polymer ?
#
loop_
_entity_poly.entity_id
_entity_poly.type
_entity_poly.pdbx_seq_one_letter_code
_entity_poly.pdbx_strand_id
1 'polypeptide(L)'
;MWAFFPGALAFVGSALYLFLRIRPKKSIAASPPGVDRQKQSLPVKGEPGVYKCGLITSEDENVIENIVPEVTTLWEAFLHGMKVSGDGACLGTRGADGKYTFRKYSEIHKESQNFASALVGELHLKKGDKIGIYSQNRPEWTITALAAMQQSVTVVPLYDTLGADAAAFIVSQTEIR
;
A
#
# COMPACT_ATOMS: atom_id res chain seq x y z
N MET A 1 -11.27 4.56 53.00
CA MET A 1 -12.50 4.61 52.16
C MET A 1 -12.36 5.82 51.26
N TRP A 2 -11.92 5.64 50.01
CA TRP A 2 -11.71 6.76 49.08
C TRP A 2 -13.08 7.19 48.54
N ALA A 3 -13.55 8.36 48.96
CA ALA A 3 -14.79 8.94 48.45
C ALA A 3 -14.55 9.33 46.97
N PHE A 4 -15.09 8.53 46.05
CA PHE A 4 -15.24 8.94 44.66
C PHE A 4 -16.20 10.14 44.63
N PHE A 5 -15.68 11.35 44.44
CA PHE A 5 -16.47 12.56 44.23
C PHE A 5 -16.91 12.61 42.76
N PRO A 6 -18.18 12.32 42.43
CA PRO A 6 -18.65 12.28 41.04
C PRO A 6 -18.54 13.66 40.36
N GLY A 7 -18.62 14.73 41.16
CA GLY A 7 -18.50 16.12 40.69
C GLY A 7 -17.11 16.48 40.16
N ALA A 8 -16.04 15.85 40.66
CA ALA A 8 -14.68 16.12 40.18
C ALA A 8 -14.47 15.58 38.76
N LEU A 9 -14.99 14.39 38.46
CA LEU A 9 -14.96 13.82 37.11
C LEU A 9 -15.79 14.64 36.11
N ALA A 10 -16.98 15.10 36.53
CA ALA A 10 -17.83 15.95 35.71
C ALA A 10 -17.13 17.28 35.36
N PHE A 11 -16.47 17.91 36.34
CA PHE A 11 -15.76 19.16 36.12
C PHE A 11 -14.57 19.01 35.16
N VAL A 12 -13.74 17.97 35.34
CA VAL A 12 -12.60 17.69 34.44
C VAL A 12 -13.10 17.37 33.03
N GLY A 13 -14.19 16.60 32.90
CA GLY A 13 -14.82 16.32 31.60
C GLY A 13 -15.34 17.58 30.90
N SER A 14 -16.04 18.46 31.63
CA SER A 14 -16.54 19.73 31.10
C SER A 14 -15.41 20.70 30.73
N ALA A 15 -14.35 20.78 31.54
CA ALA A 15 -13.18 21.59 31.25
C ALA A 15 -12.44 21.09 30.00
N LEU A 16 -12.25 19.77 29.86
CA LEU A 16 -11.67 19.16 28.66
C LEU A 16 -12.54 19.40 27.43
N TYR A 17 -13.87 19.25 27.54
CA TYR A 17 -14.81 19.52 26.45
C TYR A 17 -14.72 20.97 25.98
N LEU A 18 -14.74 21.93 26.91
CA LEU A 18 -14.60 23.35 26.59
C LEU A 18 -13.24 23.65 25.97
N PHE A 19 -12.15 23.08 26.52
CA PHE A 19 -10.82 23.20 25.93
C PHE A 19 -10.76 22.65 24.50
N LEU A 20 -11.34 21.47 24.24
CA LEU A 20 -11.40 20.89 22.89
C LEU A 20 -12.25 21.70 21.91
N ARG A 21 -13.25 22.43 22.41
CA ARG A 21 -14.13 23.30 21.61
C ARG A 21 -13.48 24.64 21.30
N ILE A 22 -12.74 25.20 22.26
CA ILE A 22 -12.13 26.54 22.18
C ILE A 22 -10.72 26.48 21.59
N ARG A 23 -10.02 25.34 21.68
CA ARG A 23 -8.67 25.21 21.12
C ARG A 23 -8.69 25.59 19.63
N PRO A 24 -7.69 26.34 19.16
CA PRO A 24 -7.53 26.59 17.74
C PRO A 24 -7.38 25.24 17.06
N LYS A 25 -8.38 24.85 16.27
CA LYS A 25 -8.26 23.68 15.40
C LYS A 25 -7.11 23.99 14.46
N LYS A 26 -6.17 23.04 14.29
CA LYS A 26 -5.17 23.16 13.23
C LYS A 26 -5.93 23.48 11.96
N SER A 27 -5.61 24.62 11.34
CA SER A 27 -6.14 24.96 10.03
C SER A 27 -5.79 23.80 9.12
N ILE A 28 -6.80 23.07 8.68
CA ILE A 28 -6.59 22.12 7.60
C ILE A 28 -6.27 23.02 6.42
N ALA A 29 -5.08 22.88 5.83
CA ALA A 29 -4.67 23.65 4.66
C ALA A 29 -5.84 23.77 3.67
N ALA A 30 -6.02 24.89 2.98
CA ALA A 30 -7.10 24.99 2.00
C ALA A 30 -6.97 23.86 0.96
N SER A 31 -8.09 23.40 0.40
CA SER A 31 -8.01 22.50 -0.75
C SER A 31 -7.25 23.19 -1.89
N PRO A 32 -6.57 22.41 -2.76
CA PRO A 32 -6.15 22.94 -4.05
C PRO A 32 -7.36 23.57 -4.78
N PRO A 33 -7.14 24.63 -5.58
CA PRO A 33 -8.21 25.25 -6.35
C PRO A 33 -8.98 24.23 -7.18
N GLY A 34 -10.32 24.29 -7.13
CA GLY A 34 -11.20 23.37 -7.87
C GLY A 34 -11.47 22.02 -7.18
N VAL A 35 -10.88 21.74 -6.01
CA VAL A 35 -11.02 20.44 -5.33
C VAL A 35 -12.00 20.52 -4.16
N ASP A 36 -13.17 19.92 -4.32
CA ASP A 36 -14.15 19.76 -3.24
C ASP A 36 -13.77 18.59 -2.31
N ARG A 37 -13.64 18.87 -1.01
CA ARG A 37 -13.31 17.87 0.01
C ARG A 37 -14.43 16.90 0.28
N GLN A 38 -15.66 17.34 0.09
CA GLN A 38 -16.83 16.48 0.27
C GLN A 38 -17.04 15.59 -0.96
N LYS A 39 -16.29 15.82 -2.04
CA LYS A 39 -16.46 15.13 -3.32
C LYS A 39 -15.12 14.87 -4.01
N GLN A 40 -14.35 13.93 -3.46
CA GLN A 40 -13.02 13.54 -3.99
C GLN A 40 -13.06 12.46 -5.08
N SER A 41 -14.25 11.92 -5.35
CA SER A 41 -14.50 10.96 -6.41
C SER A 41 -15.51 11.58 -7.38
N LEU A 42 -15.08 11.86 -8.60
CA LEU A 42 -15.88 12.53 -9.63
C LEU A 42 -16.22 11.53 -10.74
N PRO A 43 -17.45 11.46 -11.25
CA PRO A 43 -17.77 10.56 -12.35
C PRO A 43 -16.98 10.94 -13.61
N VAL A 44 -16.51 9.93 -14.34
CA VAL A 44 -15.86 10.10 -15.63
C VAL A 44 -16.91 10.42 -16.70
N LYS A 45 -16.64 11.42 -17.55
CA LYS A 45 -17.57 11.84 -18.58
C LYS A 45 -17.68 10.75 -19.66
N GLY A 46 -18.89 10.25 -19.88
CA GLY A 46 -19.17 9.22 -20.88
C GLY A 46 -18.99 7.77 -20.40
N GLU A 47 -18.55 7.55 -19.16
CA GLU A 47 -18.33 6.20 -18.62
C GLU A 47 -19.12 5.98 -17.31
N PRO A 48 -20.35 5.45 -17.39
CA PRO A 48 -21.16 5.16 -16.22
C PRO A 48 -20.48 4.21 -15.23
N GLY A 49 -20.42 4.60 -13.97
CA GLY A 49 -19.82 3.78 -12.90
C GLY A 49 -18.30 3.92 -12.77
N VAL A 50 -17.65 4.69 -13.65
CA VAL A 50 -16.22 5.00 -13.57
C VAL A 50 -16.03 6.35 -12.90
N TYR A 51 -15.08 6.42 -11.96
CA TYR A 51 -14.81 7.62 -11.18
C TYR A 51 -13.32 7.98 -11.21
N LYS A 52 -13.04 9.28 -11.31
CA LYS A 52 -11.71 9.88 -11.29
C LYS A 52 -11.44 10.61 -9.98
N CYS A 53 -10.15 10.80 -9.70
CA CYS A 53 -9.70 11.60 -8.57
C CYS A 53 -10.14 13.05 -8.75
N GLY A 54 -10.70 13.67 -7.70
CA GLY A 54 -11.08 15.08 -7.69
C GLY A 54 -9.91 16.06 -7.87
N LEU A 55 -8.66 15.57 -7.83
CA LEU A 55 -7.46 16.35 -8.18
C LEU A 55 -7.28 16.51 -9.71
N ILE A 56 -7.95 15.69 -10.52
CA ILE A 56 -7.96 15.82 -11.98
C ILE A 56 -9.04 16.84 -12.34
N THR A 57 -8.67 18.12 -12.24
CA THR A 57 -9.59 19.26 -12.41
C THR A 57 -9.91 19.56 -13.87
N SER A 58 -9.09 19.10 -14.81
CA SER A 58 -9.36 19.20 -16.24
C SER A 58 -10.64 18.44 -16.60
N GLU A 59 -11.52 19.06 -17.39
CA GLU A 59 -12.72 18.42 -17.93
C GLU A 59 -12.42 17.53 -19.14
N ASP A 60 -11.30 17.79 -19.82
CA ASP A 60 -10.85 17.04 -21.00
C ASP A 60 -10.08 15.76 -20.62
N GLU A 61 -9.49 15.73 -19.42
CA GLU A 61 -8.79 14.56 -18.90
C GLU A 61 -9.69 13.74 -17.98
N ASN A 62 -9.96 12.51 -18.38
CA ASN A 62 -10.80 11.59 -17.64
C ASN A 62 -10.02 10.77 -16.60
N VAL A 63 -8.78 10.38 -16.92
CA VAL A 63 -7.94 9.53 -16.07
C VAL A 63 -6.46 9.89 -16.24
N ILE A 64 -5.65 9.58 -15.23
CA ILE A 64 -4.19 9.58 -15.35
C ILE A 64 -3.79 8.18 -15.80
N GLU A 65 -3.31 8.07 -17.05
CA GLU A 65 -2.82 6.80 -17.58
C GLU A 65 -1.41 6.50 -17.09
N ASN A 66 -0.53 7.50 -17.08
CA ASN A 66 0.86 7.38 -16.66
C ASN A 66 1.28 8.64 -15.88
N ILE A 67 1.82 8.46 -14.67
CA ILE A 67 2.39 9.56 -13.89
C ILE A 67 3.80 9.90 -14.41
N VAL A 68 4.55 8.87 -14.74
CA VAL A 68 5.92 8.94 -15.25
C VAL A 68 5.93 8.20 -16.58
N PRO A 69 6.09 8.88 -17.74
CA PRO A 69 5.91 8.27 -19.05
C PRO A 69 6.78 7.04 -19.31
N GLU A 70 7.98 6.99 -18.73
CA GLU A 70 8.90 5.87 -18.88
C GLU A 70 8.63 4.67 -17.95
N VAL A 71 7.67 4.77 -17.04
CA VAL A 71 7.31 3.70 -16.09
C VAL A 71 6.01 3.04 -16.53
N THR A 72 6.14 1.88 -17.18
CA THR A 72 5.03 1.12 -17.77
C THR A 72 4.73 -0.18 -17.03
N THR A 73 5.65 -0.63 -16.16
CA THR A 73 5.50 -1.84 -15.35
C THR A 73 5.76 -1.58 -13.87
N LEU A 74 5.23 -2.45 -13.00
CA LEU A 74 5.52 -2.41 -11.56
C LEU A 74 7.02 -2.60 -11.26
N TRP A 75 7.72 -3.36 -12.10
CA TRP A 75 9.17 -3.52 -11.99
C TRP A 75 9.91 -2.21 -12.30
N GLU A 76 9.54 -1.53 -13.38
CA GLU A 76 10.08 -0.20 -13.71
C GLU A 76 9.77 0.82 -12.63
N ALA A 77 8.60 0.74 -11.98
CA ALA A 77 8.27 1.61 -10.86
C ALA A 77 9.24 1.42 -9.68
N PHE A 78 9.61 0.16 -9.38
CA PHE A 78 10.63 -0.13 -8.36
C PHE A 78 12.02 0.42 -8.75
N LEU A 79 12.46 0.19 -9.99
CA LEU A 79 13.75 0.71 -10.47
C LEU A 79 13.79 2.24 -10.49
N HIS A 80 12.69 2.87 -10.89
CA HIS A 80 12.54 4.33 -10.87
C HIS A 80 12.61 4.85 -9.41
N GLY A 81 11.94 4.19 -8.47
CA GLY A 81 12.02 4.52 -7.05
C GLY A 81 13.45 4.43 -6.49
N MET A 82 14.21 3.41 -6.88
CA MET A 82 15.62 3.29 -6.52
C MET A 82 16.46 4.46 -7.05
N LYS A 83 16.24 4.85 -8.32
CA LYS A 83 16.93 5.98 -8.95
C LYS A 83 16.62 7.30 -8.28
N VAL A 84 15.33 7.62 -8.10
CA VAL A 84 14.88 8.91 -7.56
C VAL A 84 15.23 9.05 -6.08
N SER A 85 15.22 7.95 -5.32
CA SER A 85 15.62 7.96 -3.90
C SER A 85 17.13 8.03 -3.67
N GLY A 86 17.95 7.80 -4.70
CA GLY A 86 19.40 7.70 -4.56
C GLY A 86 19.82 6.49 -3.72
N ASP A 87 19.21 5.32 -3.95
CA ASP A 87 19.37 4.12 -3.12
C ASP A 87 18.98 4.31 -1.65
N GLY A 88 17.86 5.01 -1.44
CA GLY A 88 17.34 5.30 -0.11
C GLY A 88 16.69 4.11 0.60
N ALA A 89 16.03 4.39 1.72
CA ALA A 89 15.24 3.40 2.46
C ALA A 89 14.08 2.86 1.60
N CYS A 90 13.92 1.53 1.56
CA CYS A 90 12.92 0.84 0.74
C CYS A 90 11.91 0.06 1.61
N LEU A 91 12.34 -1.05 2.23
CA LEU A 91 11.47 -1.90 3.05
C LEU A 91 11.85 -1.81 4.53
N GLY A 92 10.87 -1.51 5.37
CA GLY A 92 11.02 -1.36 6.81
C GLY A 92 10.44 -2.53 7.59
N THR A 93 11.16 -2.99 8.62
CA THR A 93 10.66 -3.96 9.61
C THR A 93 10.55 -3.29 10.96
N ARG A 94 9.41 -3.46 11.64
CA ARG A 94 9.21 -2.94 12.99
C ARG A 94 9.74 -3.92 14.03
N GLY A 95 10.73 -3.49 14.81
CA GLY A 95 11.26 -4.25 15.93
C GLY A 95 10.29 -4.30 17.12
N ALA A 96 10.58 -5.20 18.07
CA ALA A 96 9.84 -5.30 19.33
C ALA A 96 9.93 -4.02 20.18
N ASP A 97 10.99 -3.23 19.98
CA ASP A 97 11.18 -1.90 20.57
C ASP A 97 10.30 -0.81 19.92
N GLY A 98 9.53 -1.18 18.90
CA GLY A 98 8.63 -0.29 18.16
C GLY A 98 9.30 0.58 17.11
N LYS A 99 10.63 0.46 16.92
CA LYS A 99 11.39 1.21 15.92
C LYS A 99 11.41 0.46 14.59
N TYR A 100 11.53 1.20 13.49
CA TYR A 100 11.69 0.61 12.16
C TYR A 100 13.15 0.57 11.76
N THR A 101 13.57 -0.58 11.24
CA THR A 101 14.85 -0.74 10.54
C THR A 101 14.56 -0.92 9.06
N PHE A 102 15.15 -0.05 8.24
CA PHE A 102 14.95 -0.05 6.80
C PHE A 102 16.13 -0.65 6.06
N ARG A 103 15.83 -1.36 4.98
CA ARG A 103 16.79 -1.86 4.00
C ARG A 103 16.79 -0.98 2.77
N LYS A 104 17.94 -0.86 2.11
CA LYS A 104 18.08 -0.03 0.90
C LYS A 104 17.47 -0.69 -0.33
N TYR A 105 17.14 0.11 -1.33
CA TYR A 105 16.66 -0.40 -2.62
C TYR A 105 17.62 -1.40 -3.27
N SER A 106 18.93 -1.14 -3.24
CA SER A 106 19.96 -2.00 -3.84
C SER A 106 20.03 -3.39 -3.20
N GLU A 107 19.83 -3.47 -1.88
CA GLU A 107 19.76 -4.74 -1.16
C GLU A 107 18.52 -5.54 -1.58
N ILE A 108 17.35 -4.89 -1.62
CA ILE A 108 16.09 -5.48 -2.04
C ILE A 108 16.15 -5.92 -3.51
N HIS A 109 16.75 -5.09 -4.37
CA HIS A 109 16.96 -5.38 -5.79
C HIS A 109 17.80 -6.66 -5.97
N LYS A 110 18.94 -6.74 -5.29
CA LYS A 110 19.83 -7.90 -5.36
C LYS A 110 19.15 -9.19 -4.89
N GLU A 111 18.45 -9.14 -3.76
CA GLU A 111 17.74 -10.33 -3.25
C GLU A 111 16.60 -10.76 -4.16
N SER A 112 15.86 -9.79 -4.70
CA SER A 112 14.79 -10.04 -5.65
C SER A 112 15.32 -10.71 -6.93
N GLN A 113 16.49 -10.28 -7.44
CA GLN A 113 17.14 -10.92 -8.59
C GLN A 113 17.61 -12.36 -8.30
N ASN A 114 18.16 -12.60 -7.10
CA ASN A 114 18.55 -13.94 -6.68
C ASN A 114 17.33 -14.87 -6.61
N PHE A 115 16.23 -14.39 -6.01
CA PHE A 115 14.99 -15.17 -5.91
C PHE A 115 14.38 -15.40 -7.28
N ALA A 116 14.38 -14.39 -8.16
CA ALA A 116 13.90 -14.51 -9.54
C ALA A 116 14.66 -15.59 -10.32
N SER A 117 15.97 -15.69 -10.09
CA SER A 117 16.80 -16.74 -10.69
C SER A 117 16.40 -18.12 -10.20
N ALA A 118 16.08 -18.27 -8.90
CA ALA A 118 15.58 -19.54 -8.35
C ALA A 118 14.19 -19.90 -8.88
N LEU A 119 13.29 -18.92 -9.07
CA LEU A 119 11.96 -19.15 -9.66
C LEU A 119 12.05 -19.81 -11.05
N VAL A 120 13.02 -19.42 -11.86
CA VAL A 120 13.21 -19.97 -13.21
C VAL A 120 14.11 -21.21 -13.20
N GLY A 121 15.22 -21.16 -12.46
CA GLY A 121 16.24 -22.21 -12.45
C GLY A 121 15.80 -23.47 -11.72
N GLU A 122 15.16 -23.32 -10.57
CA GLU A 122 14.82 -24.43 -9.67
C GLU A 122 13.34 -24.81 -9.76
N LEU A 123 12.44 -23.81 -9.84
CA LEU A 123 10.99 -24.05 -9.93
C LEU A 123 10.49 -24.12 -11.37
N HIS A 124 11.35 -23.81 -12.36
CA HIS A 124 11.04 -23.87 -13.78
C HIS A 124 9.78 -23.07 -14.18
N LEU A 125 9.48 -22.00 -13.44
CA LEU A 125 8.35 -21.12 -13.74
C LEU A 125 8.62 -20.37 -15.05
N LYS A 126 7.56 -20.23 -15.84
CA LYS A 126 7.55 -19.56 -17.13
C LYS A 126 6.68 -18.30 -17.07
N LYS A 127 6.88 -17.42 -18.04
CA LYS A 127 5.98 -16.27 -18.26
C LYS A 127 4.52 -16.74 -18.31
N GLY A 128 3.67 -16.12 -17.51
CA GLY A 128 2.25 -16.44 -17.40
C GLY A 128 1.91 -17.52 -16.36
N ASP A 129 2.91 -18.21 -15.81
CA ASP A 129 2.69 -19.08 -14.65
C ASP A 129 2.30 -18.22 -13.42
N LYS A 130 1.72 -18.89 -12.42
CA LYS A 130 1.27 -18.26 -11.18
C LYS A 130 2.00 -18.86 -10.00
N ILE A 131 2.34 -18.03 -9.03
CA ILE A 131 2.94 -18.45 -7.75
C ILE A 131 2.09 -17.97 -6.57
N GLY A 132 1.76 -18.89 -5.67
CA GLY A 132 1.11 -18.55 -4.41
C GLY A 132 2.10 -18.04 -3.38
N ILE A 133 1.81 -16.89 -2.75
CA ILE A 133 2.60 -16.40 -1.61
C ILE A 133 1.70 -16.38 -0.38
N TYR A 134 1.92 -17.34 0.53
CA TYR A 134 1.27 -17.35 1.83
C TYR A 134 2.21 -16.80 2.90
N SER A 135 2.00 -15.55 3.30
CA SER A 135 2.80 -14.89 4.32
C SER A 135 2.08 -13.66 4.87
N GLN A 136 2.41 -13.30 6.11
CA GLN A 136 2.06 -12.00 6.68
C GLN A 136 2.76 -10.85 5.94
N ASN A 137 2.33 -9.61 6.19
CA ASN A 137 2.95 -8.41 5.63
C ASN A 137 4.39 -8.24 6.18
N ARG A 138 5.39 -8.64 5.39
CA ARG A 138 6.81 -8.60 5.72
C ARG A 138 7.68 -8.36 4.47
N PRO A 139 8.94 -7.90 4.61
CA PRO A 139 9.78 -7.60 3.47
C PRO A 139 9.94 -8.73 2.46
N GLU A 140 10.05 -9.98 2.94
CA GLU A 140 10.22 -11.17 2.11
C GLU A 140 9.05 -11.38 1.14
N TRP A 141 7.84 -10.99 1.53
CA TRP A 141 6.68 -11.04 0.64
C TRP A 141 6.89 -10.11 -0.56
N THR A 142 7.30 -8.87 -0.32
CA THR A 142 7.54 -7.88 -1.38
C THR A 142 8.74 -8.28 -2.25
N ILE A 143 9.82 -8.78 -1.66
CA ILE A 143 10.99 -9.28 -2.41
C ILE A 143 10.57 -10.41 -3.35
N THR A 144 9.75 -11.35 -2.87
CA THR A 144 9.23 -12.47 -3.69
C THR A 144 8.32 -11.97 -4.79
N ALA A 145 7.45 -10.99 -4.50
CA ALA A 145 6.58 -10.40 -5.51
C ALA A 145 7.37 -9.68 -6.61
N LEU A 146 8.41 -8.91 -6.25
CA LEU A 146 9.32 -8.27 -7.19
C LEU A 146 10.07 -9.30 -8.04
N ALA A 147 10.46 -10.44 -7.45
CA ALA A 147 11.10 -11.53 -8.17
C ALA A 147 10.18 -12.14 -9.24
N ALA A 148 8.92 -12.38 -8.89
CA ALA A 148 7.91 -12.88 -9.82
C ALA A 148 7.63 -11.88 -10.96
N MET A 149 7.49 -10.58 -10.63
CA MET A 149 7.24 -9.52 -11.63
C MET A 149 8.35 -9.45 -12.69
N GLN A 150 9.62 -9.59 -12.30
CA GLN A 150 10.76 -9.62 -13.23
C GLN A 150 10.66 -10.75 -14.27
N GLN A 151 10.05 -11.87 -13.89
CA GLN A 151 9.93 -13.07 -14.73
C GLN A 151 8.57 -13.18 -15.41
N SER A 152 7.72 -12.13 -15.34
CA SER A 152 6.34 -12.18 -15.82
C SER A 152 5.52 -13.33 -15.22
N VAL A 153 5.78 -13.66 -13.96
CA VAL A 153 5.03 -14.65 -13.17
C VAL A 153 3.99 -13.90 -12.34
N THR A 154 2.75 -14.38 -12.36
CA THR A 154 1.63 -13.76 -11.63
C THR A 154 1.65 -14.17 -10.16
N VAL A 155 1.62 -13.18 -9.26
CA VAL A 155 1.54 -13.42 -7.81
C VAL A 155 0.08 -13.64 -7.41
N VAL A 156 -0.16 -14.71 -6.65
CA VAL A 156 -1.45 -15.00 -6.00
C VAL A 156 -1.28 -14.86 -4.48
N PRO A 157 -1.75 -13.75 -3.87
CA PRO A 157 -1.61 -13.54 -2.43
C PRO A 157 -2.56 -14.44 -1.64
N LEU A 158 -2.02 -15.09 -0.60
CA LEU A 158 -2.79 -15.87 0.37
C LEU A 158 -2.57 -15.28 1.78
N TYR A 159 -3.66 -14.96 2.47
CA TYR A 159 -3.64 -14.36 3.80
C TYR A 159 -4.25 -15.30 4.83
N ASP A 160 -3.65 -15.33 6.02
CA ASP A 160 -4.09 -16.17 7.16
C ASP A 160 -5.46 -15.75 7.71
N THR A 161 -5.79 -14.47 7.59
CA THR A 161 -7.06 -13.89 8.04
C THR A 161 -8.30 -14.41 7.30
N LEU A 162 -8.14 -15.04 6.13
CA LEU A 162 -9.26 -15.54 5.32
C LEU A 162 -9.73 -16.95 5.76
N GLY A 163 -8.92 -17.66 6.53
CA GLY A 163 -9.18 -19.05 6.93
C GLY A 163 -8.80 -20.09 5.87
N ALA A 164 -8.71 -21.34 6.30
CA ALA A 164 -8.21 -22.45 5.47
C ALA A 164 -9.10 -22.75 4.26
N ASP A 165 -10.42 -22.64 4.40
CA ASP A 165 -11.37 -22.92 3.31
C ASP A 165 -11.21 -21.93 2.16
N ALA A 166 -11.03 -20.63 2.47
CA ALA A 166 -10.79 -19.61 1.46
C ALA A 166 -9.43 -19.80 0.77
N ALA A 167 -8.39 -20.16 1.54
CA ALA A 167 -7.07 -20.44 0.97
C ALA A 167 -7.13 -21.66 0.01
N ALA A 168 -7.79 -22.74 0.42
CA ALA A 168 -8.00 -23.93 -0.41
C ALA A 168 -8.79 -23.60 -1.69
N PHE A 169 -9.85 -22.78 -1.56
CA PHE A 169 -10.61 -22.30 -2.71
C PHE A 169 -9.74 -21.50 -3.68
N ILE A 170 -8.93 -20.55 -3.19
CA ILE A 170 -8.03 -19.75 -4.03
C ILE A 170 -7.01 -20.64 -4.74
N VAL A 171 -6.37 -21.57 -4.01
CA VAL A 171 -5.40 -22.52 -4.58
C VAL A 171 -6.03 -23.29 -5.74
N SER A 172 -7.23 -23.85 -5.51
CA SER A 172 -7.96 -24.61 -6.53
C SER A 172 -8.37 -23.74 -7.73
N GLN A 173 -8.90 -22.53 -7.48
CA GLN A 173 -9.42 -21.64 -8.52
C GLN A 173 -8.30 -21.04 -9.38
N THR A 174 -7.14 -20.81 -8.78
CA THR A 174 -6.03 -20.16 -9.46
C THR A 174 -5.07 -21.13 -10.14
N GLU A 175 -5.14 -22.44 -9.84
CA GLU A 175 -4.24 -23.44 -10.40
C GLU A 175 -2.76 -23.07 -10.18
N ILE A 176 -2.46 -22.47 -9.02
CA ILE A 176 -1.08 -22.14 -8.63
C ILE A 176 -0.24 -23.40 -8.53
N ARG A 177 1.01 -23.29 -9.01
CA ARG A 177 2.00 -24.36 -8.98
C ARG A 177 2.89 -24.26 -7.75
#